data_AF-A0AB34FBH6-F1
#
_entry.id   AF-A0AB34FBH6-F1
#
_cell.length_a   1.000
_cell.length_b   1.000
_cell.length_c   1.000
_cell.angle_alpha   90.00
_cell.angle_beta   90.00
_cell.angle_gamma   90.00
#
_symmetry.space_group_name_H-M   'P 1'
#
loop_
_entity.id
_entity.type
_entity.pdbx_description
1 polymer ?
#
loop_
_entity_poly.entity_id
_entity_poly.type
_entity_poly.pdbx_seq_one_letter_code
_entity_poly.pdbx_strand_id
1 'polypeptide(L)'
;MQMFDVTVNNTGTTWVVSQPYVAVTLKGDGLTTYRQGKITRLRPGDSAILELGVQTDTVHVNRAVNATAHWDDGGSCQGSTSFSFTAAYGIPNYQANVASVSNHEAPNWYRDAKFGIFIHWGLYSVPAYHSEWYWWDQMAKRDKNDVYDHHLKTYGDKVVYDDFIANFTAANFDPKAWMDLISDAGAQYFVPTTKHHDGFALFNMSSSISNRNSVKLGPMRDLLGELFAAAKQYHPEIHRGTYFSVPEFYTPASPQNSGLGWHFYLGAPKNAYTGKEVPYTGFVQNEFISGIQLPQMNILANDYDTELMWCDMKGPSMADRFAADYFNKAFRANKPVVMNDRCGRVNGQSVPGDYGTPENEANVAFNPKLWEVCRTMDQGRPDGSGSWGYNADTPDSKYMNSTAIVHTLLDAISKGGNLLLNIGPKPDGTIKEIMQTNLRAAGAWIKSHSESIFGTKYWPLGKGGSGNFRYTETDQAFYIHCLTKPSGSITITDPIPWMQGDKVTVVGGSKNGATVSARASGNNIVLDVPQEISDADQYAWTFKITY
;
A
#
# COMPACT_ATOMS: atom_id res chain seq x y z
N MET A 1 22.85 -7.57 3.54
CA MET A 1 23.03 -6.11 3.59
C MET A 1 21.88 -5.53 4.40
N GLN A 2 22.15 -4.57 5.27
CA GLN A 2 21.15 -3.84 6.05
C GLN A 2 21.11 -2.38 5.55
N MET A 3 19.96 -1.73 5.60
CA MET A 3 19.82 -0.30 5.28
C MET A 3 19.82 0.53 6.56
N PHE A 4 20.42 1.72 6.51
CA PHE A 4 20.42 2.70 7.58
C PHE A 4 19.91 4.03 7.05
N ASP A 5 18.88 4.57 7.68
CA ASP A 5 18.45 5.95 7.45
C ASP A 5 19.31 6.90 8.31
N VAL A 6 20.02 7.80 7.66
CA VAL A 6 20.84 8.84 8.31
C VAL A 6 20.27 10.21 7.98
N THR A 7 19.78 10.89 9.00
CA THR A 7 19.34 12.28 8.89
C THR A 7 20.53 13.22 8.96
N VAL A 8 20.76 13.99 7.90
CA VAL A 8 21.78 15.03 7.83
C VAL A 8 21.11 16.39 7.86
N ASN A 9 21.57 17.27 8.75
CA ASN A 9 21.05 18.63 8.89
C ASN A 9 22.09 19.64 8.41
N ASN A 10 21.70 20.57 7.54
CA ASN A 10 22.56 21.71 7.21
C ASN A 10 22.34 22.82 8.24
N THR A 11 23.17 22.84 9.27
CA THR A 11 23.16 23.88 10.33
C THR A 11 23.98 25.12 9.97
N GLY A 12 24.56 25.16 8.77
CA GLY A 12 25.33 26.30 8.28
C GLY A 12 24.46 27.43 7.74
N THR A 13 25.10 28.45 7.17
CA THR A 13 24.45 29.59 6.51
C THR A 13 24.52 29.53 4.98
N THR A 14 25.17 28.51 4.42
CA THR A 14 25.36 28.32 2.98
C THR A 14 24.67 27.04 2.48
N TRP A 15 24.24 27.05 1.23
CA TRP A 15 23.71 25.84 0.58
C TRP A 15 24.82 24.81 0.39
N VAL A 16 24.45 23.53 0.54
CA VAL A 16 25.18 22.41 -0.05
C VAL A 16 24.61 22.24 -1.45
N VAL A 17 25.45 22.33 -2.48
CA VAL A 17 25.09 22.17 -3.90
C VAL A 17 26.05 21.20 -4.57
N SER A 18 25.65 20.58 -5.68
CA SER A 18 26.43 19.55 -6.38
C SER A 18 27.65 20.15 -7.08
N GLN A 19 28.69 20.34 -6.30
CA GLN A 19 30.12 20.09 -6.53
C GLN A 19 30.91 21.02 -5.58
N PRO A 20 31.51 20.46 -4.52
CA PRO A 20 31.49 19.04 -4.12
C PRO A 20 30.14 18.56 -3.56
N TYR A 21 29.71 17.34 -3.91
CA TYR A 21 28.57 16.70 -3.22
C TYR A 21 29.01 16.18 -1.85
N VAL A 22 28.08 16.05 -0.90
CA VAL A 22 28.38 15.46 0.42
C VAL A 22 27.98 13.99 0.40
N ALA A 23 28.95 13.09 0.56
CA ALA A 23 28.70 11.68 0.76
C ALA A 23 28.82 11.31 2.24
N VAL A 24 27.96 10.38 2.68
CA VAL A 24 27.96 9.89 4.06
C VAL A 24 28.25 8.40 4.06
N THR A 25 29.16 8.00 4.96
CA THR A 25 29.52 6.61 5.25
C THR A 25 29.41 6.32 6.73
N LEU A 26 29.02 5.10 7.07
CA LEU A 26 29.12 4.49 8.40
C LEU A 26 30.30 3.51 8.47
N LYS A 27 31.02 3.53 9.59
CA LYS A 27 32.05 2.55 9.93
C LYS A 27 31.97 2.16 11.40
N GLY A 28 32.07 0.87 11.69
CA GLY A 28 32.04 0.31 13.04
C GLY A 28 32.79 -1.02 13.10
N ASP A 29 32.72 -1.69 14.25
CA ASP A 29 33.28 -3.02 14.46
C ASP A 29 32.59 -4.04 13.53
N GLY A 30 33.28 -4.53 12.49
CA GLY A 30 32.68 -5.42 11.50
C GLY A 30 31.54 -4.78 10.67
N LEU A 31 31.42 -3.44 10.68
CA LEU A 31 30.41 -2.68 9.92
C LEU A 31 31.10 -1.81 8.88
N THR A 32 30.80 -2.04 7.60
CA THR A 32 31.32 -1.25 6.48
C THR A 32 30.18 -0.75 5.60
N THR A 33 30.27 0.51 5.16
CA THR A 33 29.36 1.04 4.14
C THR A 33 29.64 0.39 2.80
N TYR A 34 28.61 -0.22 2.23
CA TYR A 34 28.63 -0.79 0.88
C TYR A 34 28.00 0.17 -0.14
N ARG A 35 26.92 0.87 0.24
CA ARG A 35 26.27 1.92 -0.55
C ARG A 35 26.23 3.22 0.25
N GLN A 36 26.88 4.25 -0.28
CA GLN A 36 26.90 5.59 0.32
C GLN A 36 25.60 6.35 0.05
N GLY A 37 25.16 7.15 1.01
CA GLY A 37 24.15 8.17 0.81
C GLY A 37 24.80 9.46 0.28
N LYS A 38 24.15 10.15 -0.65
CA LYS A 38 24.67 11.38 -1.27
C LYS A 38 23.69 12.53 -1.11
N ILE A 39 24.21 13.69 -0.75
CA ILE A 39 23.50 14.97 -0.75
C ILE A 39 24.03 15.79 -1.91
N THR A 40 23.17 16.02 -2.88
CA THR A 40 23.44 16.90 -4.02
C THR A 40 22.94 18.31 -3.76
N ARG A 41 21.90 18.47 -2.93
CA ARG A 41 21.37 19.77 -2.54
C ARG A 41 20.80 19.76 -1.14
N LEU A 42 21.20 20.73 -0.31
CA LEU A 42 20.63 20.94 1.02
C LEU A 42 20.76 22.41 1.45
N ARG A 43 19.62 23.08 1.63
CA ARG A 43 19.56 24.49 2.03
C ARG A 43 19.93 24.68 3.51
N PRO A 44 20.43 25.86 3.92
CA PRO A 44 20.53 26.24 5.33
C PRO A 44 19.23 26.04 6.11
N GLY A 45 19.30 25.29 7.21
CA GLY A 45 18.15 24.98 8.07
C GLY A 45 17.37 23.73 7.68
N ASP A 46 17.72 23.08 6.56
CA ASP A 46 17.02 21.90 6.05
C ASP A 46 17.67 20.59 6.50
N SER A 47 16.91 19.51 6.36
CA SER A 47 17.33 18.14 6.65
C SER A 47 17.11 17.23 5.45
N ALA A 48 18.04 16.31 5.19
CA ALA A 48 17.87 15.23 4.23
C ALA A 48 17.98 13.88 4.94
N ILE A 49 17.17 12.91 4.51
CA ILE A 49 17.28 11.51 4.94
C ILE A 49 18.03 10.74 3.85
N LEU A 50 19.19 10.21 4.21
CA LEU A 50 20.05 9.42 3.35
C LEU A 50 19.90 7.94 3.69
N GLU A 51 19.70 7.12 2.66
CA GLU A 51 19.69 5.67 2.79
C GLU A 51 21.11 5.12 2.53
N LEU A 52 21.69 4.48 3.54
CA LEU A 52 23.01 3.88 3.47
C LEU A 52 22.89 2.36 3.52
N GLY A 53 23.49 1.68 2.55
CA GLY A 53 23.61 0.22 2.58
C GLY A 53 24.86 -0.16 3.36
N VAL A 54 24.70 -0.94 4.42
CA VAL A 54 25.82 -1.42 5.24
C VAL A 54 25.89 -2.95 5.23
N GLN A 55 27.12 -3.45 5.35
CA GLN A 55 27.40 -4.88 5.46
C GLN A 55 28.06 -5.17 6.80
N THR A 56 27.61 -6.26 7.42
CA THR A 56 28.19 -6.84 8.62
C THR A 56 27.98 -8.35 8.59
N ASP A 57 28.93 -9.09 9.17
CA ASP A 57 28.94 -10.55 9.13
C ASP A 57 28.20 -11.18 10.31
N THR A 58 27.98 -10.41 11.39
CA THR A 58 27.29 -10.88 12.60
C THR A 58 26.40 -9.79 13.19
N VAL A 59 25.62 -10.13 14.23
CA VAL A 59 24.82 -9.14 14.97
C VAL A 59 25.67 -8.53 16.07
N HIS A 60 25.78 -7.20 16.04
CA HIS A 60 26.45 -6.40 17.06
C HIS A 60 25.40 -5.57 17.81
N VAL A 61 25.49 -5.52 19.14
CA VAL A 61 24.58 -4.77 19.99
C VAL A 61 25.37 -3.76 20.82
N ASN A 62 24.85 -2.53 20.90
CA ASN A 62 25.44 -1.43 21.66
C ASN A 62 26.92 -1.18 21.34
N ARG A 63 27.27 -1.19 20.05
CA ARG A 63 28.62 -0.92 19.57
C ARG A 63 28.71 0.51 19.01
N ALA A 64 29.89 1.11 19.17
CA ALA A 64 30.18 2.41 18.58
C ALA A 64 30.19 2.32 17.06
N VAL A 65 29.54 3.29 16.42
CA VAL A 65 29.50 3.52 14.98
C VAL A 65 29.89 4.97 14.71
N ASN A 66 30.76 5.18 13.74
CA ASN A 66 31.16 6.49 13.26
C ASN A 66 30.45 6.77 11.93
N ALA A 67 29.62 7.80 11.90
CA ALA A 67 29.15 8.40 10.65
C ALA A 67 30.14 9.48 10.21
N THR A 68 30.63 9.39 8.98
CA THR A 68 31.55 10.36 8.39
C THR A 68 30.89 10.98 7.16
N ALA A 69 30.63 12.29 7.22
CA ALA A 69 30.25 13.09 6.07
C ALA A 69 31.52 13.66 5.43
N HIS A 70 31.73 13.41 4.15
CA HIS A 70 32.87 13.88 3.37
C HIS A 70 32.38 14.60 2.12
N TRP A 71 33.03 15.71 1.77
CA TRP A 71 32.72 16.49 0.58
C TRP A 71 33.76 16.23 -0.50
N ASP A 72 33.30 15.79 -1.67
CA ASP A 72 34.12 15.39 -2.82
C ASP A 72 33.71 16.16 -4.07
N ASP A 73 34.68 16.79 -4.72
CA ASP A 73 34.49 17.59 -5.96
C ASP A 73 34.53 16.73 -7.24
N GLY A 74 34.48 15.40 -7.09
CA GLY A 74 34.56 14.46 -8.19
C GLY A 74 35.99 14.00 -8.49
N GLY A 75 36.91 14.12 -7.52
CA GLY A 75 38.31 13.70 -7.69
C GLY A 75 39.15 13.67 -6.42
N SER A 76 38.81 14.46 -5.38
CA SER A 76 39.49 14.40 -4.09
C SER A 76 38.61 14.83 -2.91
N CYS A 77 38.74 14.15 -1.77
CA CYS A 77 38.08 14.53 -0.53
C CYS A 77 38.62 15.88 -0.04
N GLN A 78 37.79 16.92 -0.13
CA GLN A 78 38.10 18.29 0.26
C GLN A 78 38.00 18.50 1.78
N GLY A 79 37.47 17.51 2.51
CA GLY A 79 37.39 17.48 3.96
C GLY A 79 36.29 16.53 4.46
N SER A 80 36.27 16.30 5.76
CA SER A 80 35.26 15.45 6.39
C SER A 80 34.95 15.88 7.82
N THR A 81 33.75 15.56 8.29
CA THR A 81 33.38 15.61 9.70
C THR A 81 32.82 14.25 10.12
N SER A 82 33.06 13.87 11.37
CA SER A 82 32.60 12.59 11.91
C SER A 82 31.78 12.76 13.18
N PHE A 83 30.74 11.96 13.32
CA PHE A 83 29.90 11.88 14.49
C PHE A 83 29.83 10.42 14.96
N SER A 84 30.13 10.20 16.24
CA SER A 84 30.12 8.88 16.86
C SER A 84 28.82 8.69 17.64
N PHE A 85 28.20 7.53 17.48
CA PHE A 85 27.01 7.13 18.25
C PHE A 85 27.05 5.63 18.53
N THR A 86 26.16 5.15 19.39
CA THR A 86 26.02 3.73 19.70
C THR A 86 24.82 3.17 18.96
N ALA A 87 24.99 2.01 18.31
CA ALA A 87 23.92 1.35 17.58
C ALA A 87 23.96 -0.18 17.73
N ALA A 88 22.86 -0.83 17.37
CA ALA A 88 22.81 -2.25 17.05
C ALA A 88 22.74 -2.41 15.52
N TYR A 89 23.49 -3.36 14.97
CA TYR A 89 23.53 -3.63 13.53
C TYR A 89 23.73 -5.12 13.25
N GLY A 90 23.35 -5.53 12.05
CA GLY A 90 23.10 -6.92 11.70
C GLY A 90 21.62 -7.27 11.92
N ILE A 91 21.10 -8.19 11.11
CA ILE A 91 19.69 -8.61 11.16
C ILE A 91 19.63 -9.93 11.94
N PRO A 92 19.18 -9.93 13.22
CA PRO A 92 19.02 -11.17 13.98
C PRO A 92 17.84 -11.98 13.44
N ASN A 93 17.83 -13.28 13.75
CA ASN A 93 16.62 -14.09 13.55
C ASN A 93 15.48 -13.54 14.41
N TYR A 94 14.34 -13.26 13.78
CA TYR A 94 13.12 -12.87 14.45
C TYR A 94 12.62 -13.99 15.36
N GLN A 95 12.31 -13.66 16.60
CA GLN A 95 11.73 -14.58 17.59
C GLN A 95 10.21 -14.41 17.63
N ALA A 96 9.48 -15.47 17.98
CA ALA A 96 8.03 -15.45 18.13
C ALA A 96 7.59 -14.69 19.41
N ASN A 97 7.79 -13.38 19.39
CA ASN A 97 7.26 -12.42 20.36
C ASN A 97 7.17 -11.03 19.71
N VAL A 98 6.23 -10.21 20.19
CA VAL A 98 5.95 -8.89 19.60
C VAL A 98 7.18 -7.99 19.55
N ALA A 99 8.00 -7.96 20.61
CA ALA A 99 9.17 -7.09 20.68
C ALA A 99 10.20 -7.41 19.58
N SER A 100 10.40 -8.69 19.26
CA SER A 100 11.36 -9.08 18.22
C SER A 100 10.85 -8.75 16.82
N VAL A 101 9.62 -9.13 16.46
CA VAL A 101 9.06 -8.93 15.11
C VAL A 101 8.78 -7.46 14.80
N SER A 102 8.64 -6.61 15.82
CA SER A 102 8.44 -5.16 15.64
C SER A 102 9.68 -4.41 15.12
N ASN A 103 10.84 -5.08 15.02
CA ASN A 103 12.07 -4.48 14.44
C ASN A 103 12.23 -4.80 12.94
N HIS A 104 11.24 -5.48 12.33
CA HIS A 104 11.22 -5.61 10.88
C HIS A 104 10.80 -4.26 10.27
N GLU A 105 11.35 -3.94 9.11
CA GLU A 105 11.10 -2.68 8.41
C GLU A 105 10.72 -2.95 6.97
N ALA A 106 9.88 -2.08 6.40
CA ALA A 106 9.46 -2.20 5.02
C ALA A 106 10.66 -2.07 4.06
N PRO A 107 10.75 -2.95 3.05
CA PRO A 107 11.83 -2.93 2.07
C PRO A 107 11.68 -1.76 1.09
N ASN A 108 12.80 -1.38 0.47
CA ASN A 108 12.85 -0.26 -0.48
C ASN A 108 11.87 -0.42 -1.64
N TRP A 109 11.71 -1.62 -2.21
CA TRP A 109 10.78 -1.82 -3.32
C TRP A 109 9.36 -1.33 -2.96
N TYR A 110 8.91 -1.54 -1.72
CA TYR A 110 7.59 -1.13 -1.28
C TYR A 110 7.53 0.39 -1.07
N ARG A 111 8.59 0.99 -0.52
CA ARG A 111 8.70 2.45 -0.39
C ARG A 111 8.73 3.13 -1.76
N ASP A 112 9.37 2.52 -2.75
CA ASP A 112 9.54 3.06 -4.09
C ASP A 112 8.31 2.84 -4.99
N ALA A 113 7.49 1.83 -4.66
CA ALA A 113 6.35 1.38 -5.45
C ALA A 113 5.21 2.41 -5.56
N LYS A 114 4.92 3.17 -4.49
CA LYS A 114 3.91 4.25 -4.40
C LYS A 114 2.44 3.91 -4.68
N PHE A 115 2.16 3.04 -5.64
CA PHE A 115 0.82 2.77 -6.13
C PHE A 115 0.58 1.28 -6.31
N GLY A 116 -0.49 0.78 -5.69
CA GLY A 116 -0.96 -0.59 -5.83
C GLY A 116 -2.46 -0.69 -6.10
N ILE A 117 -2.90 -1.86 -6.56
CA ILE A 117 -4.32 -2.20 -6.74
C ILE A 117 -4.79 -3.18 -5.66
N PHE A 118 -5.82 -2.78 -4.92
CA PHE A 118 -6.57 -3.67 -4.03
C PHE A 118 -7.70 -4.34 -4.82
N ILE A 119 -8.05 -5.57 -4.47
CA ILE A 119 -9.16 -6.28 -5.11
C ILE A 119 -10.02 -6.96 -4.04
N HIS A 120 -11.24 -6.46 -3.83
CA HIS A 120 -12.24 -7.13 -2.98
C HIS A 120 -13.21 -7.93 -3.84
N TRP A 121 -12.98 -9.24 -3.87
CA TRP A 121 -13.76 -10.21 -4.62
C TRP A 121 -14.03 -11.45 -3.76
N GLY A 122 -15.26 -11.95 -3.78
CA GLY A 122 -15.65 -13.11 -2.98
C GLY A 122 -17.15 -13.39 -3.08
N LEU A 123 -17.69 -14.18 -2.14
CA LEU A 123 -19.11 -14.55 -2.14
C LEU A 123 -20.04 -13.34 -2.09
N TYR A 124 -19.65 -12.30 -1.35
CA TYR A 124 -20.38 -11.03 -1.27
C TYR A 124 -20.54 -10.30 -2.62
N SER A 125 -19.72 -10.63 -3.64
CA SER A 125 -19.93 -10.13 -5.00
C SER A 125 -21.19 -10.71 -5.66
N VAL A 126 -21.71 -11.86 -5.21
CA VAL A 126 -22.91 -12.50 -5.76
C VAL A 126 -24.18 -11.68 -5.50
N PRO A 127 -24.54 -11.35 -4.25
CA PRO A 127 -25.70 -10.51 -4.01
C PRO A 127 -25.52 -9.09 -4.53
N ALA A 128 -24.28 -8.64 -4.71
CA ALA A 128 -23.90 -7.39 -5.38
C ALA A 128 -24.64 -6.16 -4.86
N TYR A 129 -24.90 -6.08 -3.55
CA TYR A 129 -25.70 -5.04 -2.96
C TYR A 129 -24.98 -4.43 -1.76
N HIS A 130 -24.95 -3.11 -1.72
CA HIS A 130 -24.39 -2.29 -0.65
C HIS A 130 -22.85 -2.41 -0.45
N SER A 131 -22.34 -3.55 0.02
CA SER A 131 -20.89 -3.76 0.25
C SER A 131 -20.50 -5.22 0.50
N GLU A 132 -19.20 -5.47 0.67
CA GLU A 132 -18.60 -6.74 1.10
C GLU A 132 -19.04 -7.21 2.51
N TRP A 133 -19.72 -6.35 3.27
CA TRP A 133 -20.29 -6.65 4.59
C TRP A 133 -21.71 -7.23 4.50
N TYR A 134 -22.18 -7.57 3.29
CA TYR A 134 -23.53 -8.08 3.06
C TYR A 134 -23.99 -9.13 4.10
N TRP A 135 -23.15 -10.12 4.42
CA TRP A 135 -23.54 -11.15 5.40
C TRP A 135 -23.79 -10.58 6.80
N TRP A 136 -22.94 -9.65 7.23
CA TRP A 136 -23.07 -8.99 8.52
C TRP A 136 -24.35 -8.16 8.60
N ASP A 137 -24.57 -7.31 7.59
CA ASP A 137 -25.72 -6.39 7.56
C ASP A 137 -27.04 -7.16 7.37
N GLN A 138 -27.03 -8.25 6.60
CA GLN A 138 -28.18 -9.16 6.47
C GLN A 138 -28.65 -9.69 7.83
N MET A 139 -27.78 -9.82 8.83
CA MET A 139 -28.14 -10.35 10.14
C MET A 139 -28.73 -9.30 11.10
N ALA A 140 -28.72 -8.02 10.73
CA ALA A 140 -29.20 -6.93 11.57
C ALA A 140 -30.60 -6.46 11.14
N LYS A 141 -31.63 -6.77 11.94
CA LYS A 141 -32.99 -6.22 11.72
C LYS A 141 -32.95 -4.69 11.80
N ARG A 142 -33.48 -4.01 10.77
CA ARG A 142 -33.44 -2.54 10.62
C ARG A 142 -32.00 -2.02 10.54
N ASP A 143 -31.15 -2.73 9.82
CA ASP A 143 -29.83 -2.22 9.48
C ASP A 143 -29.98 -0.90 8.71
N LYS A 144 -29.04 0.02 8.90
CA LYS A 144 -29.07 1.33 8.23
C LYS A 144 -28.81 1.22 6.72
N ASN A 145 -28.36 0.06 6.28
CA ASN A 145 -27.87 -0.23 4.95
C ASN A 145 -28.94 -0.91 4.07
N ASP A 146 -30.13 -1.19 4.63
CA ASP A 146 -31.28 -1.83 3.95
C ASP A 146 -31.00 -3.24 3.43
N VAL A 147 -29.94 -3.90 3.89
CA VAL A 147 -29.52 -5.21 3.41
C VAL A 147 -30.48 -6.30 3.89
N TYR A 148 -30.96 -6.22 5.13
CA TYR A 148 -31.91 -7.20 5.68
C TYR A 148 -33.22 -7.23 4.88
N ASP A 149 -33.79 -6.06 4.59
CA ASP A 149 -35.06 -5.91 3.88
C ASP A 149 -34.89 -6.16 2.38
N HIS A 150 -33.78 -5.71 1.77
CA HIS A 150 -33.42 -6.08 0.40
C HIS A 150 -33.33 -7.60 0.25
N HIS A 151 -32.62 -8.30 1.14
CA HIS A 151 -32.44 -9.74 1.04
C HIS A 151 -33.79 -10.47 1.14
N LEU A 152 -34.66 -10.06 2.06
CA LEU A 152 -36.00 -10.64 2.22
C LEU A 152 -36.85 -10.45 0.97
N LYS A 153 -36.78 -9.27 0.35
CA LYS A 153 -37.53 -8.94 -0.86
C LYS A 153 -37.01 -9.67 -2.10
N THR A 154 -35.69 -9.78 -2.25
CA THR A 154 -35.04 -10.32 -3.46
C THR A 154 -34.96 -11.85 -3.43
N TYR A 155 -34.60 -12.44 -2.28
CA TYR A 155 -34.30 -13.87 -2.14
C TYR A 155 -35.29 -14.62 -1.24
N GLY A 156 -36.00 -13.92 -0.35
CA GLY A 156 -36.93 -14.52 0.61
C GLY A 156 -36.27 -14.91 1.93
N ASP A 157 -37.07 -15.39 2.88
CA ASP A 157 -36.63 -15.68 4.25
C ASP A 157 -35.91 -17.03 4.42
N LYS A 158 -35.90 -17.86 3.37
CA LYS A 158 -35.29 -19.20 3.38
C LYS A 158 -33.87 -19.24 2.84
N VAL A 159 -33.48 -18.25 2.04
CA VAL A 159 -32.13 -18.17 1.48
C VAL A 159 -31.19 -17.69 2.57
N VAL A 160 -30.10 -18.43 2.76
CA VAL A 160 -29.02 -18.10 3.70
C VAL A 160 -27.77 -17.71 2.92
N TYR A 161 -26.84 -17.03 3.58
CA TYR A 161 -25.65 -16.50 2.89
C TYR A 161 -24.85 -17.55 2.11
N ASP A 162 -24.71 -18.76 2.67
CA ASP A 162 -23.98 -19.86 2.03
C ASP A 162 -24.67 -20.40 0.77
N ASP A 163 -25.96 -20.13 0.54
CA ASP A 163 -26.62 -20.51 -0.72
C ASP A 163 -26.02 -19.75 -1.91
N PHE A 164 -25.39 -18.59 -1.71
CA PHE A 164 -24.69 -17.83 -2.75
C PHE A 164 -23.43 -18.53 -3.28
N ILE A 165 -22.90 -19.55 -2.59
CA ILE A 165 -21.73 -20.32 -3.04
C ILE A 165 -21.97 -20.92 -4.43
N ALA A 166 -23.19 -21.40 -4.70
CA ALA A 166 -23.54 -22.00 -5.99
C ALA A 166 -23.52 -20.99 -7.15
N ASN A 167 -23.64 -19.70 -6.86
CA ASN A 167 -23.69 -18.62 -7.84
C ASN A 167 -22.35 -17.89 -8.00
N PHE A 168 -21.38 -18.12 -7.10
CA PHE A 168 -20.02 -17.66 -7.26
C PHE A 168 -19.27 -18.60 -8.21
N THR A 169 -19.28 -18.30 -9.51
CA THR A 169 -18.78 -19.22 -10.55
C THR A 169 -17.42 -18.83 -11.10
N ALA A 170 -17.02 -17.55 -11.03
CA ALA A 170 -15.81 -17.04 -11.69
C ALA A 170 -15.72 -17.41 -13.19
N ALA A 171 -16.87 -17.57 -13.87
CA ALA A 171 -16.93 -18.14 -15.22
C ALA A 171 -16.18 -17.31 -16.28
N ASN A 172 -16.07 -16.00 -16.07
CA ASN A 172 -15.41 -15.03 -16.94
C ASN A 172 -14.14 -14.44 -16.29
N PHE A 173 -13.62 -15.08 -15.23
CA PHE A 173 -12.37 -14.68 -14.61
C PHE A 173 -11.19 -15.02 -15.53
N ASP A 174 -10.57 -13.97 -16.05
CA ASP A 174 -9.33 -14.02 -16.82
C ASP A 174 -8.21 -13.35 -16.02
N PRO A 175 -7.29 -14.13 -15.41
CA PRO A 175 -6.21 -13.59 -14.61
C PRO A 175 -5.21 -12.77 -15.44
N LYS A 176 -5.07 -13.05 -16.75
CA LYS A 176 -4.23 -12.23 -17.62
C LYS A 176 -4.87 -10.86 -17.84
N ALA A 177 -6.17 -10.80 -18.13
CA ALA A 177 -6.87 -9.53 -18.32
C ALA A 177 -6.84 -8.65 -17.06
N TRP A 178 -6.91 -9.25 -15.86
CA TRP A 178 -6.71 -8.52 -14.61
C TRP A 178 -5.30 -7.96 -14.48
N MET A 179 -4.28 -8.77 -14.75
CA MET A 179 -2.89 -8.30 -14.69
C MET A 179 -2.57 -7.23 -15.73
N ASP A 180 -3.10 -7.34 -16.94
CA ASP A 180 -2.98 -6.31 -17.98
C ASP A 180 -3.60 -5.00 -17.50
N LEU A 181 -4.78 -5.03 -16.86
CA LEU A 181 -5.40 -3.83 -16.29
C LEU A 181 -4.56 -3.20 -15.15
N ILE A 182 -4.03 -4.02 -14.25
CA ILE A 182 -3.18 -3.57 -13.13
C ILE A 182 -1.91 -2.89 -13.68
N SER A 183 -1.27 -3.53 -14.66
CA SER A 183 -0.11 -2.96 -15.36
C SER A 183 -0.48 -1.69 -16.12
N ASP A 184 -1.62 -1.66 -16.82
CA ASP A 184 -2.13 -0.47 -17.52
C ASP A 184 -2.35 0.71 -16.60
N ALA A 185 -2.86 0.46 -15.39
CA ALA A 185 -3.03 1.47 -14.35
C ALA A 185 -1.70 2.05 -13.84
N GLY A 186 -0.56 1.39 -14.11
CA GLY A 186 0.76 1.79 -13.62
C GLY A 186 1.07 1.32 -12.21
N ALA A 187 0.27 0.41 -11.64
CA ALA A 187 0.50 -0.13 -10.31
C ALA A 187 1.74 -1.03 -10.26
N GLN A 188 2.47 -0.94 -9.16
CA GLN A 188 3.72 -1.68 -8.92
C GLN A 188 3.49 -2.94 -8.07
N TYR A 189 2.31 -3.07 -7.48
CA TYR A 189 1.88 -4.24 -6.71
C TYR A 189 0.36 -4.37 -6.72
N PHE A 190 -0.13 -5.56 -6.36
CA PHE A 190 -1.56 -5.80 -6.16
C PHE A 190 -1.81 -6.66 -4.95
N VAL A 191 -3.00 -6.52 -4.35
CA VAL A 191 -3.41 -7.18 -3.12
C VAL A 191 -4.85 -7.68 -3.29
N PRO A 192 -5.10 -8.94 -3.68
CA PRO A 192 -6.43 -9.50 -3.71
C PRO A 192 -6.85 -10.02 -2.33
N THR A 193 -8.15 -9.93 -2.01
CA THR A 193 -8.75 -10.58 -0.87
C THR A 193 -8.63 -12.10 -1.00
N THR A 194 -7.72 -12.71 -0.24
CA THR A 194 -7.57 -14.17 -0.23
C THR A 194 -8.63 -14.84 0.63
N LYS A 195 -9.04 -14.17 1.71
CA LYS A 195 -10.16 -14.51 2.58
C LYS A 195 -10.65 -13.23 3.25
N HIS A 196 -11.93 -12.89 3.07
CA HIS A 196 -12.55 -11.76 3.76
C HIS A 196 -13.21 -12.22 5.08
N HIS A 197 -13.97 -11.35 5.74
CA HIS A 197 -14.62 -11.65 7.02
C HIS A 197 -15.65 -12.79 6.95
N ASP A 198 -16.14 -13.13 5.75
CA ASP A 198 -17.06 -14.26 5.52
C ASP A 198 -16.38 -15.64 5.63
N GLY A 199 -15.06 -15.67 5.74
CA GLY A 199 -14.26 -16.89 5.87
C GLY A 199 -14.11 -17.71 4.58
N PHE A 200 -14.64 -17.24 3.44
CA PHE A 200 -14.51 -17.98 2.18
C PHE A 200 -13.15 -17.70 1.54
N ALA A 201 -12.31 -18.73 1.43
CA ALA A 201 -10.96 -18.58 0.89
C ALA A 201 -10.90 -18.76 -0.64
N LEU A 202 -10.15 -17.90 -1.32
CA LEU A 202 -9.93 -17.93 -2.78
C LEU A 202 -8.69 -18.74 -3.21
N PHE A 203 -8.17 -19.57 -2.30
CA PHE A 203 -6.93 -20.32 -2.49
C PHE A 203 -7.05 -21.75 -1.94
N ASN A 204 -6.12 -22.61 -2.37
CA ASN A 204 -6.10 -24.01 -1.98
C ASN A 204 -5.54 -24.23 -0.57
N MET A 205 -6.10 -25.19 0.16
CA MET A 205 -5.59 -25.62 1.47
C MET A 205 -6.01 -27.07 1.77
N SER A 206 -5.34 -27.69 2.74
CA SER A 206 -5.69 -29.03 3.24
C SER A 206 -7.11 -29.05 3.82
N SER A 207 -7.85 -30.14 3.58
CA SER A 207 -9.15 -30.41 4.20
C SER A 207 -9.08 -30.61 5.72
N SER A 208 -7.88 -30.73 6.30
CA SER A 208 -7.71 -30.66 7.76
C SER A 208 -7.88 -29.24 8.32
N ILE A 209 -7.69 -28.20 7.48
CA ILE A 209 -7.75 -26.79 7.87
C ILE A 209 -9.18 -26.26 7.63
N SER A 210 -9.65 -26.32 6.39
CA SER A 210 -11.00 -25.91 6.00
C SER A 210 -11.35 -26.46 4.62
N ASN A 211 -12.63 -26.79 4.40
CA ASN A 211 -13.19 -27.05 3.08
C ASN A 211 -13.94 -25.83 2.51
N ARG A 212 -13.97 -24.70 3.23
CA ARG A 212 -14.63 -23.46 2.80
C ARG A 212 -13.72 -22.64 1.88
N ASN A 213 -13.53 -23.11 0.65
CA ASN A 213 -12.69 -22.44 -0.32
C ASN A 213 -13.16 -22.65 -1.77
N SER A 214 -12.69 -21.78 -2.67
CA SER A 214 -13.01 -21.80 -4.10
C SER A 214 -12.55 -23.06 -4.85
N VAL A 215 -11.63 -23.86 -4.30
CA VAL A 215 -11.18 -25.13 -4.90
C VAL A 215 -12.17 -26.27 -4.62
N LYS A 216 -12.87 -26.21 -3.47
CA LYS A 216 -13.82 -27.24 -3.03
C LYS A 216 -15.29 -26.85 -3.25
N LEU A 217 -15.57 -25.56 -3.40
CA LEU A 217 -16.91 -24.99 -3.44
C LEU A 217 -17.00 -23.92 -4.53
N GLY A 218 -18.17 -23.78 -5.15
CA GLY A 218 -18.43 -22.76 -6.17
C GLY A 218 -17.57 -22.99 -7.43
N PRO A 219 -16.54 -22.16 -7.72
CA PRO A 219 -15.78 -22.21 -8.98
C PRO A 219 -14.96 -23.50 -9.21
N MET A 220 -14.65 -24.25 -8.15
CA MET A 220 -13.75 -25.43 -8.18
C MET A 220 -12.36 -25.10 -8.76
N ARG A 221 -11.83 -23.91 -8.45
CA ARG A 221 -10.60 -23.34 -9.00
C ARG A 221 -9.74 -22.73 -7.90
N ASP A 222 -8.43 -22.78 -8.06
CA ASP A 222 -7.48 -22.05 -7.20
C ASP A 222 -7.28 -20.63 -7.76
N LEU A 223 -8.24 -19.75 -7.48
CA LEU A 223 -8.32 -18.42 -8.10
C LEU A 223 -7.09 -17.56 -7.79
N LEU A 224 -6.57 -17.61 -6.56
CA LEU A 224 -5.34 -16.93 -6.18
C LEU A 224 -4.14 -17.50 -6.93
N GLY A 225 -4.04 -18.82 -7.02
CA GLY A 225 -2.95 -19.50 -7.71
C GLY A 225 -2.91 -19.15 -9.19
N GLU A 226 -4.06 -19.12 -9.85
CA GLU A 226 -4.21 -18.70 -11.24
C GLU A 226 -3.78 -17.24 -11.45
N LEU A 227 -4.20 -16.32 -10.56
CA LEU A 227 -3.81 -14.90 -10.63
C LEU A 227 -2.30 -14.72 -10.45
N PHE A 228 -1.71 -15.39 -9.46
CA PHE A 228 -0.28 -15.30 -9.18
C PHE A 228 0.57 -15.95 -10.28
N ALA A 229 0.10 -17.04 -10.88
CA ALA A 229 0.73 -17.63 -12.05
C ALA A 229 0.73 -16.67 -13.24
N ALA A 230 -0.40 -16.01 -13.52
CA ALA A 230 -0.49 -14.99 -14.56
C ALA A 230 0.42 -13.79 -14.27
N ALA A 231 0.47 -13.31 -13.02
CA ALA A 231 1.38 -12.23 -12.63
C ALA A 231 2.84 -12.61 -12.91
N LYS A 232 3.28 -13.79 -12.46
CA LYS A 232 4.65 -14.29 -12.70
C LYS A 232 4.96 -14.47 -14.19
N GLN A 233 3.98 -14.86 -15.00
CA GLN A 233 4.16 -15.12 -16.42
C GLN A 233 4.17 -13.84 -17.26
N TYR A 234 3.26 -12.91 -17.02
CA TYR A 234 2.98 -11.78 -17.92
C TYR A 234 3.51 -10.44 -17.42
N HIS A 235 3.60 -10.25 -16.10
CA HIS A 235 4.03 -9.00 -15.46
C HIS A 235 4.88 -9.29 -14.20
N PRO A 236 6.01 -10.02 -14.34
CA PRO A 236 6.82 -10.48 -13.21
C PRO A 236 7.37 -9.35 -12.33
N GLU A 237 7.48 -8.13 -12.89
CA GLU A 237 7.89 -6.90 -12.22
C GLU A 237 6.88 -6.36 -11.21
N ILE A 238 5.60 -6.77 -11.29
CA ILE A 238 4.57 -6.36 -10.35
C ILE A 238 4.62 -7.27 -9.12
N HIS A 239 4.79 -6.67 -7.94
CA HIS A 239 4.87 -7.40 -6.68
C HIS A 239 3.50 -7.97 -6.26
N ARG A 240 3.54 -9.15 -5.64
CA ARG A 240 2.34 -9.94 -5.31
C ARG A 240 2.06 -9.85 -3.81
N GLY A 241 1.01 -9.13 -3.45
CA GLY A 241 0.49 -9.08 -2.08
C GLY A 241 -0.71 -10.00 -1.88
N THR A 242 -1.06 -10.25 -0.63
CA THR A 242 -2.28 -10.98 -0.23
C THR A 242 -2.98 -10.23 0.89
N TYR A 243 -4.29 -10.03 0.75
CA TYR A 243 -5.11 -9.61 1.87
C TYR A 243 -5.61 -10.81 2.67
N PHE A 244 -5.59 -10.72 3.99
CA PHE A 244 -6.14 -11.75 4.87
C PHE A 244 -6.93 -11.17 6.04
N SER A 245 -8.19 -11.57 6.13
CA SER A 245 -9.00 -11.23 7.29
C SER A 245 -8.64 -12.07 8.52
N VAL A 246 -8.19 -11.41 9.58
CA VAL A 246 -7.86 -12.06 10.87
C VAL A 246 -9.11 -12.68 11.51
N PRO A 247 -10.26 -11.98 11.63
CA PRO A 247 -11.50 -12.58 12.13
C PRO A 247 -12.30 -13.29 11.04
N GLU A 248 -13.32 -14.03 11.47
CA GLU A 248 -14.32 -14.69 10.62
C GLU A 248 -15.68 -14.61 11.32
N PHE A 249 -16.63 -13.87 10.72
CA PHE A 249 -17.84 -13.40 11.40
C PHE A 249 -18.63 -14.50 12.09
N TYR A 250 -18.90 -15.59 11.37
CA TYR A 250 -19.80 -16.66 11.83
C TYR A 250 -19.13 -18.02 11.91
N THR A 251 -17.82 -18.05 12.18
CA THR A 251 -17.11 -19.32 12.34
C THR A 251 -17.67 -20.11 13.53
N PRO A 252 -18.03 -21.39 13.38
CA PRO A 252 -18.38 -22.25 14.51
C PRO A 252 -17.15 -22.64 15.36
N ALA A 253 -15.94 -22.46 14.83
CA ALA A 253 -14.71 -22.76 15.55
C ALA A 253 -14.54 -21.83 16.75
N SER A 254 -14.09 -22.39 17.86
CA SER A 254 -13.71 -21.60 19.02
C SER A 254 -12.39 -20.88 18.73
N PRO A 255 -12.27 -19.58 19.03
CA PRO A 255 -10.99 -18.88 18.97
C PRO A 255 -9.98 -19.39 20.01
N GLN A 256 -10.38 -20.32 20.90
CA GLN A 256 -9.58 -20.99 21.93
C GLN A 256 -8.48 -20.09 22.51
N ASN A 257 -8.93 -19.03 23.21
CA ASN A 257 -8.23 -18.29 24.27
C ASN A 257 -8.90 -16.95 24.65
N SER A 258 -10.15 -16.71 24.23
CA SER A 258 -10.75 -15.40 24.46
C SER A 258 -11.74 -15.40 25.63
N GLY A 259 -11.22 -15.10 26.83
CA GLY A 259 -11.91 -14.19 27.75
C GLY A 259 -12.07 -12.75 27.17
N LEU A 260 -12.01 -12.62 25.85
CA LEU A 260 -12.09 -11.39 25.09
C LEU A 260 -13.31 -11.54 24.17
N GLY A 261 -14.46 -11.01 24.61
CA GLY A 261 -15.65 -10.87 23.78
C GLY A 261 -15.39 -9.88 22.64
N TRP A 262 -14.66 -10.32 21.62
CA TRP A 262 -14.41 -9.53 20.41
C TRP A 262 -15.61 -9.61 19.48
N HIS A 263 -16.12 -8.44 19.08
CA HIS A 263 -17.38 -8.27 18.36
C HIS A 263 -17.48 -9.00 17.02
N PHE A 264 -16.37 -9.50 16.46
CA PHE A 264 -16.33 -10.15 15.15
C PHE A 264 -16.35 -11.69 15.17
N TYR A 265 -16.48 -12.31 16.34
CA TYR A 265 -16.71 -13.75 16.48
C TYR A 265 -18.12 -14.00 17.00
N LEU A 266 -19.09 -14.10 16.09
CA LEU A 266 -20.52 -14.22 16.43
C LEU A 266 -20.98 -15.66 16.66
N GLY A 267 -20.09 -16.64 16.46
CA GLY A 267 -20.38 -18.07 16.56
C GLY A 267 -21.10 -18.61 15.33
N ALA A 268 -21.63 -19.83 15.43
CA ALA A 268 -22.28 -20.51 14.30
C ALA A 268 -23.37 -19.65 13.65
N PRO A 269 -23.48 -19.67 12.31
CA PRO A 269 -24.39 -18.80 11.59
C PRO A 269 -25.84 -19.17 11.87
N LYS A 270 -26.72 -18.18 11.78
CA LYS A 270 -28.16 -18.36 11.95
C LYS A 270 -28.88 -17.78 10.74
N ASN A 271 -30.07 -18.27 10.45
CA ASN A 271 -30.98 -17.61 9.54
C ASN A 271 -31.44 -16.28 10.17
N ALA A 272 -31.26 -15.17 9.44
CA ALA A 272 -31.56 -13.81 9.91
C ALA A 272 -33.03 -13.60 10.33
N TYR A 273 -33.96 -14.34 9.70
CA TYR A 273 -35.40 -14.17 9.84
C TYR A 273 -35.99 -15.07 10.91
N THR A 274 -35.51 -16.32 11.01
CA THR A 274 -36.03 -17.31 11.96
C THR A 274 -35.18 -17.46 13.22
N GLY A 275 -33.93 -16.98 13.22
CA GLY A 275 -32.96 -17.13 14.32
C GLY A 275 -32.47 -18.57 14.54
N LYS A 276 -32.80 -19.51 13.65
CA LYS A 276 -32.36 -20.91 13.75
C LYS A 276 -30.94 -21.03 13.21
N GLU A 277 -30.12 -21.87 13.82
CA GLU A 277 -28.78 -22.20 13.33
C GLU A 277 -28.86 -22.82 11.93
N VAL A 278 -27.90 -22.47 11.07
CA VAL A 278 -27.79 -22.96 9.70
C VAL A 278 -26.38 -23.53 9.50
N PRO A 279 -26.16 -24.43 8.52
CA PRO A 279 -24.84 -25.00 8.29
C PRO A 279 -23.81 -23.93 7.93
N TYR A 280 -22.58 -24.06 8.46
CA TYR A 280 -21.41 -23.35 7.97
C TYR A 280 -20.69 -24.26 6.96
N THR A 281 -20.91 -24.00 5.67
CA THR A 281 -20.46 -24.90 4.59
C THR A 281 -18.93 -24.97 4.55
N GLY A 282 -18.41 -26.20 4.55
CA GLY A 282 -16.97 -26.45 4.51
C GLY A 282 -16.27 -26.42 5.87
N PHE A 283 -17.01 -26.37 6.98
CA PHE A 283 -16.44 -26.49 8.33
C PHE A 283 -15.80 -27.87 8.57
N VAL A 284 -14.62 -27.91 9.19
CA VAL A 284 -13.90 -29.18 9.46
C VAL A 284 -13.26 -29.27 10.84
N GLN A 285 -12.90 -28.16 11.49
CA GLN A 285 -12.20 -28.20 12.78
C GLN A 285 -12.53 -27.02 13.69
N ASN A 286 -12.41 -27.24 15.01
CA ASN A 286 -12.90 -26.33 16.04
C ASN A 286 -11.87 -25.34 16.59
N GLU A 287 -10.60 -25.43 16.21
CA GLU A 287 -9.53 -24.54 16.67
C GLU A 287 -9.30 -23.42 15.65
N PHE A 288 -9.91 -22.25 15.85
CA PHE A 288 -9.86 -21.19 14.83
C PHE A 288 -8.44 -20.63 14.65
N ILE A 289 -7.81 -20.10 15.70
CA ILE A 289 -6.53 -19.39 15.56
C ILE A 289 -5.40 -20.35 15.15
N SER A 290 -5.20 -21.43 15.90
CA SER A 290 -4.05 -22.34 15.71
C SER A 290 -4.23 -23.31 14.54
N GLY A 291 -5.46 -23.66 14.16
CA GLY A 291 -5.69 -24.68 13.13
C GLY A 291 -6.40 -24.18 11.87
N ILE A 292 -6.96 -22.96 11.85
CA ILE A 292 -7.49 -22.33 10.63
C ILE A 292 -6.67 -21.09 10.25
N GLN A 293 -6.68 -20.07 11.10
CA GLN A 293 -6.10 -18.74 10.82
C GLN A 293 -4.59 -18.81 10.54
N LEU A 294 -3.80 -19.31 11.50
CA LEU A 294 -2.34 -19.37 11.36
C LEU A 294 -1.91 -20.30 10.20
N PRO A 295 -2.46 -21.52 10.03
CA PRO A 295 -2.13 -22.36 8.87
C PRO A 295 -2.46 -21.70 7.53
N GLN A 296 -3.61 -21.02 7.40
CA GLN A 296 -3.96 -20.28 6.19
C GLN A 296 -2.95 -19.17 5.89
N MET A 297 -2.59 -18.34 6.87
CA MET A 297 -1.58 -17.30 6.70
C MET A 297 -0.22 -17.89 6.30
N ASN A 298 0.18 -19.02 6.89
CA ASN A 298 1.41 -19.72 6.54
C ASN A 298 1.39 -20.27 5.11
N ILE A 299 0.26 -20.79 4.62
CA ILE A 299 0.12 -21.23 3.22
C ILE A 299 0.33 -20.04 2.28
N LEU A 300 -0.32 -18.91 2.54
CA LEU A 300 -0.17 -17.70 1.73
C LEU A 300 1.30 -17.24 1.68
N ALA A 301 1.94 -17.12 2.85
CA ALA A 301 3.32 -16.68 2.95
C ALA A 301 4.32 -17.65 2.29
N ASN A 302 4.16 -18.96 2.47
CA ASN A 302 5.18 -19.94 2.11
C ASN A 302 4.94 -20.61 0.75
N ASP A 303 3.68 -20.90 0.41
CA ASP A 303 3.33 -21.71 -0.75
C ASP A 303 2.92 -20.82 -1.94
N TYR A 304 2.29 -19.67 -1.67
CA TYR A 304 1.93 -18.69 -2.70
C TYR A 304 3.02 -17.63 -2.94
N ASP A 305 4.06 -17.59 -2.11
CA ASP A 305 5.18 -16.66 -2.23
C ASP A 305 4.75 -15.18 -2.16
N THR A 306 3.89 -14.87 -1.19
CA THR A 306 3.47 -13.50 -0.88
C THR A 306 4.67 -12.61 -0.58
N GLU A 307 4.70 -11.42 -1.20
CA GLU A 307 5.68 -10.36 -0.94
C GLU A 307 5.14 -9.29 0.02
N LEU A 308 3.81 -9.10 0.05
CA LEU A 308 3.11 -8.16 0.92
C LEU A 308 1.94 -8.85 1.64
N MET A 309 2.00 -8.95 2.98
CA MET A 309 0.90 -9.46 3.79
C MET A 309 0.05 -8.31 4.34
N TRP A 310 -1.15 -8.13 3.80
CA TRP A 310 -2.10 -7.10 4.22
C TRP A 310 -3.19 -7.74 5.09
N CYS A 311 -3.12 -7.62 6.40
CA CYS A 311 -4.14 -8.20 7.26
C CYS A 311 -5.21 -7.19 7.66
N ASP A 312 -6.30 -7.65 8.27
CA ASP A 312 -7.36 -6.75 8.73
C ASP A 312 -7.93 -7.05 10.12
N MET A 313 -8.53 -6.02 10.74
CA MET A 313 -9.28 -6.03 12.01
C MET A 313 -8.52 -6.29 13.32
N LYS A 314 -7.17 -6.34 13.32
CA LYS A 314 -6.30 -6.41 14.53
C LYS A 314 -6.80 -7.38 15.64
N GLY A 315 -7.49 -8.45 15.26
CA GLY A 315 -8.14 -9.38 16.18
C GLY A 315 -7.13 -10.28 16.91
N PRO A 316 -7.58 -11.11 17.86
CA PRO A 316 -6.77 -12.18 18.44
C PRO A 316 -6.13 -13.06 17.36
N SER A 317 -4.82 -13.29 17.50
CA SER A 317 -4.01 -13.98 16.49
C SER A 317 -2.75 -14.61 17.08
N MET A 318 -2.00 -15.34 16.25
CA MET A 318 -0.60 -15.70 16.49
C MET A 318 0.34 -14.93 15.56
N ALA A 319 0.08 -13.62 15.39
CA ALA A 319 0.79 -12.77 14.43
C ALA A 319 2.30 -12.68 14.69
N ASP A 320 2.75 -12.80 15.94
CA ASP A 320 4.18 -12.84 16.28
C ASP A 320 4.88 -14.11 15.77
N ARG A 321 4.23 -15.27 15.94
CA ARG A 321 4.72 -16.55 15.40
C ARG A 321 4.72 -16.56 13.88
N PHE A 322 3.63 -16.07 13.28
CA PHE A 322 3.53 -15.92 11.82
C PHE A 322 4.64 -15.02 11.28
N ALA A 323 4.77 -13.79 11.81
CA ALA A 323 5.73 -12.81 11.34
C ALA A 323 7.17 -13.29 11.52
N ALA A 324 7.50 -13.93 12.64
CA ALA A 324 8.82 -14.51 12.85
C ALA A 324 9.16 -15.58 11.80
N ASP A 325 8.23 -16.47 11.45
CA ASP A 325 8.47 -17.48 10.41
C ASP A 325 8.59 -16.83 9.02
N TYR A 326 7.64 -15.95 8.67
CA TYR A 326 7.59 -15.25 7.39
C TYR A 326 8.87 -14.45 7.13
N PHE A 327 9.26 -13.57 8.05
CA PHE A 327 10.45 -12.72 7.90
C PHE A 327 11.74 -13.54 7.85
N ASN A 328 11.89 -14.54 8.71
CA ASN A 328 13.11 -15.36 8.73
C ASN A 328 13.26 -16.20 7.46
N LYS A 329 12.17 -16.77 6.93
CA LYS A 329 12.20 -17.53 5.68
C LYS A 329 12.48 -16.62 4.49
N ALA A 330 11.80 -15.47 4.43
CA ALA A 330 12.02 -14.47 3.41
C ALA A 330 13.47 -13.97 3.41
N PHE A 331 14.04 -13.67 4.58
CA PHE A 331 15.45 -13.31 4.74
C PHE A 331 16.40 -14.38 4.20
N ARG A 332 16.20 -15.65 4.57
CA ARG A 332 17.02 -16.78 4.05
C ARG A 332 16.89 -16.98 2.54
N ALA A 333 15.73 -16.66 1.97
CA ALA A 333 15.48 -16.75 0.54
C ALA A 333 15.92 -15.49 -0.24
N ASN A 334 16.49 -14.48 0.44
CA ASN A 334 16.79 -13.16 -0.13
C ASN A 334 15.56 -12.51 -0.78
N LYS A 335 14.39 -12.68 -0.14
CA LYS A 335 13.12 -12.09 -0.57
C LYS A 335 12.74 -10.96 0.39
N PRO A 336 12.79 -9.70 -0.05
CA PRO A 336 12.32 -8.59 0.77
C PRO A 336 10.79 -8.61 0.84
N VAL A 337 10.24 -8.84 2.03
CA VAL A 337 8.79 -8.92 2.26
C VAL A 337 8.31 -7.76 3.12
N VAL A 338 7.01 -7.50 3.14
CA VAL A 338 6.40 -6.46 3.98
C VAL A 338 5.08 -6.92 4.60
N MET A 339 4.74 -6.40 5.78
CA MET A 339 3.51 -6.71 6.51
C MET A 339 2.88 -5.43 7.09
N ASN A 340 1.55 -5.27 6.98
CA ASN A 340 0.87 -4.09 7.51
C ASN A 340 0.67 -4.14 9.05
N ASP A 341 0.18 -3.03 9.62
CA ASP A 341 -0.04 -2.88 11.06
C ASP A 341 -1.32 -3.56 11.61
N ARG A 342 -1.95 -4.44 10.83
CA ARG A 342 -3.28 -4.98 11.12
C ARG A 342 -3.34 -6.49 11.37
N CYS A 343 -2.21 -7.20 11.36
CA CYS A 343 -2.16 -8.66 11.44
C CYS A 343 -2.58 -9.30 12.76
N GLY A 344 -2.85 -8.50 13.79
CA GLY A 344 -3.54 -8.97 14.97
C GLY A 344 -2.89 -8.57 16.27
N ARG A 345 -3.46 -9.13 17.34
CA ARG A 345 -3.00 -8.99 18.72
C ARG A 345 -2.56 -10.33 19.26
N VAL A 346 -1.48 -10.31 20.02
CA VAL A 346 -0.94 -11.44 20.77
C VAL A 346 -0.99 -11.07 22.24
N ASN A 347 -1.72 -11.84 23.05
CA ASN A 347 -1.93 -11.55 24.48
C ASN A 347 -2.38 -10.10 24.76
N GLY A 348 -3.27 -9.57 23.90
CA GLY A 348 -3.79 -8.21 24.01
C GLY A 348 -2.92 -7.11 23.40
N GLN A 349 -1.65 -7.40 23.09
CA GLN A 349 -0.71 -6.45 22.47
C GLN A 349 -0.79 -6.53 20.94
N SER A 350 -0.99 -5.38 20.29
CA SER A 350 -0.97 -5.29 18.82
C SER A 350 0.45 -5.52 18.27
N VAL A 351 0.55 -6.30 17.20
CA VAL A 351 1.77 -6.34 16.38
C VAL A 351 1.75 -5.11 15.45
N PRO A 352 2.77 -4.24 15.48
CA PRO A 352 2.72 -2.94 14.80
C PRO A 352 2.93 -3.01 13.29
N GLY A 353 3.48 -4.11 12.74
CA GLY A 353 3.81 -4.22 11.31
C GLY A 353 4.86 -3.20 10.85
N ASP A 354 5.04 -3.12 9.54
CA ASP A 354 6.07 -2.30 8.90
C ASP A 354 5.58 -0.91 8.48
N TYR A 355 4.26 -0.73 8.32
CA TYR A 355 3.63 0.52 7.88
C TYR A 355 2.20 0.65 8.41
N GLY A 356 1.76 1.90 8.60
CA GLY A 356 0.39 2.22 9.02
C GLY A 356 -0.60 2.24 7.86
N THR A 357 -1.90 2.07 8.15
CA THR A 357 -2.95 1.93 7.13
C THR A 357 -4.18 2.83 7.40
N PRO A 358 -4.08 4.16 7.15
CA PRO A 358 -5.27 5.01 7.17
C PRO A 358 -6.27 4.54 6.11
N GLU A 359 -7.47 4.14 6.52
CA GLU A 359 -8.46 3.55 5.62
C GLU A 359 -9.49 4.57 5.18
N ASN A 360 -9.68 4.65 3.86
CA ASN A 360 -10.61 5.53 3.16
C ASN A 360 -10.55 7.00 3.58
N GLU A 361 -9.42 7.42 4.16
CA GLU A 361 -9.21 8.78 4.64
C GLU A 361 -8.78 9.67 3.46
N ALA A 362 -9.63 10.63 3.09
CA ALA A 362 -9.35 11.53 1.98
C ALA A 362 -8.29 12.61 2.30
N ASN A 363 -8.08 12.92 3.59
CA ASN A 363 -7.21 14.00 4.05
C ASN A 363 -6.20 13.50 5.09
N VAL A 364 -5.40 12.50 4.70
CA VAL A 364 -4.33 11.99 5.57
C VAL A 364 -3.36 13.13 5.88
N ALA A 365 -3.01 13.29 7.17
CA ALA A 365 -2.01 14.26 7.60
C ALA A 365 -0.61 13.80 7.20
N PHE A 366 0.30 14.76 6.98
CA PHE A 366 1.71 14.44 6.78
C PHE A 366 2.25 13.58 7.93
N ASN A 367 2.90 12.47 7.60
CA ASN A 367 3.53 11.59 8.56
C ASN A 367 4.85 11.07 7.97
N PRO A 368 5.99 11.31 8.64
CA PRO A 368 7.29 10.83 8.17
C PRO A 368 7.49 9.32 8.34
N LYS A 369 6.65 8.65 9.15
CA LYS A 369 6.64 7.17 9.20
C LYS A 369 5.91 6.64 7.99
N LEU A 370 6.35 5.51 7.44
CA LEU A 370 5.71 4.91 6.28
C LEU A 370 4.24 4.51 6.57
N TRP A 371 3.36 4.81 5.62
CA TRP A 371 1.96 4.41 5.64
C TRP A 371 1.43 4.16 4.23
N GLU A 372 0.28 3.53 4.12
CA GLU A 372 -0.44 3.31 2.87
C GLU A 372 -1.91 3.64 3.08
N VAL A 373 -2.44 4.61 2.33
CA VAL A 373 -3.88 4.85 2.33
C VAL A 373 -4.53 3.88 1.37
N CYS A 374 -5.47 3.09 1.87
CA CYS A 374 -6.35 2.31 1.01
C CYS A 374 -7.64 3.10 0.73
N ARG A 375 -8.08 3.14 -0.52
CA ARG A 375 -9.35 3.79 -0.92
C ARG A 375 -10.06 2.94 -1.95
N THR A 376 -11.38 3.04 -2.03
CA THR A 376 -12.15 2.34 -3.06
C THR A 376 -12.56 3.24 -4.22
N MET A 377 -12.52 2.71 -5.45
CA MET A 377 -13.06 3.41 -6.61
C MET A 377 -14.58 3.61 -6.51
N ASP A 378 -15.31 2.71 -5.86
CA ASP A 378 -16.77 2.80 -5.73
C ASP A 378 -17.14 3.77 -4.61
N GLN A 379 -17.57 4.98 -4.97
CA GLN A 379 -18.01 6.02 -4.02
C GLN A 379 -19.55 6.10 -3.96
N GLY A 380 -20.24 5.01 -4.30
CA GLY A 380 -21.70 4.95 -4.42
C GLY A 380 -22.46 4.97 -3.10
N ARG A 381 -21.81 4.61 -1.99
CA ARG A 381 -22.50 4.51 -0.69
C ARG A 381 -22.95 5.89 -0.17
N PRO A 382 -24.20 6.03 0.30
CA PRO A 382 -24.74 7.31 0.76
C PRO A 382 -23.99 7.93 1.95
N ASP A 383 -23.35 7.11 2.78
CA ASP A 383 -22.59 7.56 3.95
C ASP A 383 -21.16 8.04 3.61
N GLY A 384 -20.79 8.01 2.32
CA GLY A 384 -19.46 8.43 1.85
C GLY A 384 -18.34 7.43 2.11
N SER A 385 -18.64 6.25 2.67
CA SER A 385 -17.63 5.22 2.95
C SER A 385 -17.18 4.45 1.70
N GLY A 386 -17.98 4.48 0.62
CA GLY A 386 -17.73 3.69 -0.58
C GLY A 386 -17.84 2.16 -0.34
N SER A 387 -17.93 1.39 -1.43
CA SER A 387 -17.99 -0.08 -1.36
C SER A 387 -16.66 -0.68 -1.75
N TRP A 388 -16.12 -1.65 -0.99
CA TRP A 388 -14.92 -2.36 -1.45
C TRP A 388 -15.31 -3.48 -2.41
N GLY A 389 -16.31 -4.28 -2.04
CA GLY A 389 -16.92 -5.28 -2.93
C GLY A 389 -17.73 -4.66 -4.06
N TYR A 390 -18.11 -5.47 -5.05
CA TYR A 390 -18.96 -5.03 -6.15
C TYR A 390 -20.37 -4.67 -5.66
N ASN A 391 -20.80 -3.43 -5.93
CA ASN A 391 -22.18 -2.98 -5.74
C ASN A 391 -22.83 -2.71 -7.10
N ALA A 392 -23.87 -3.49 -7.45
CA ALA A 392 -24.57 -3.37 -8.73
C ALA A 392 -25.31 -2.04 -8.88
N ASP A 393 -25.73 -1.44 -7.76
CA ASP A 393 -26.54 -0.23 -7.75
C ASP A 393 -25.71 1.06 -7.89
N THR A 394 -24.37 0.97 -7.79
CA THR A 394 -23.50 2.14 -7.98
C THR A 394 -23.53 2.58 -9.45
N PRO A 395 -24.06 3.77 -9.78
CA PRO A 395 -24.03 4.28 -11.14
C PRO A 395 -22.60 4.69 -11.52
N ASP A 396 -22.29 4.66 -12.81
CA ASP A 396 -20.93 4.94 -13.32
C ASP A 396 -20.37 6.30 -12.86
N SER A 397 -21.24 7.31 -12.72
CA SER A 397 -20.87 8.65 -12.23
C SER A 397 -20.41 8.70 -10.77
N LYS A 398 -20.57 7.62 -10.02
CA LYS A 398 -20.14 7.48 -8.62
C LYS A 398 -18.84 6.70 -8.46
N TYR A 399 -18.21 6.25 -9.55
CA TYR A 399 -16.85 5.74 -9.48
C TYR A 399 -15.83 6.88 -9.56
N MET A 400 -14.70 6.73 -8.87
CA MET A 400 -13.57 7.66 -9.00
C MET A 400 -13.17 7.79 -10.48
N ASN A 401 -13.09 9.04 -10.95
CA ASN A 401 -12.58 9.35 -12.28
C ASN A 401 -11.04 9.48 -12.27
N SER A 402 -10.43 9.56 -13.44
CA SER A 402 -8.98 9.61 -13.60
C SER A 402 -8.33 10.77 -12.84
N THR A 403 -8.95 11.95 -12.82
CA THR A 403 -8.48 13.11 -12.03
C THR A 403 -8.40 12.78 -10.55
N ALA A 404 -9.47 12.18 -9.99
CA ALA A 404 -9.51 11.81 -8.58
C ALA A 404 -8.45 10.76 -8.23
N ILE A 405 -8.20 9.79 -9.11
CA ILE A 405 -7.15 8.78 -8.94
C ILE A 405 -5.76 9.45 -8.90
N VAL A 406 -5.44 10.29 -9.89
CA VAL A 406 -4.16 11.00 -9.98
C VAL A 406 -3.95 11.91 -8.77
N HIS A 407 -4.97 12.69 -8.39
CA HIS A 407 -4.88 13.62 -7.25
C HIS A 407 -4.69 12.87 -5.94
N THR A 408 -5.39 11.75 -5.75
CA THR A 408 -5.24 10.91 -4.55
C THR A 408 -3.82 10.34 -4.48
N LEU A 409 -3.27 9.86 -5.59
CA LEU A 409 -1.91 9.35 -5.64
C LEU A 409 -0.90 10.43 -5.27
N LEU A 410 -0.98 11.60 -5.93
CA LEU A 410 -0.07 12.72 -5.68
C LEU A 410 -0.15 13.25 -4.24
N ASP A 411 -1.34 13.27 -3.65
CA ASP A 411 -1.53 13.67 -2.25
C ASP A 411 -0.91 12.65 -1.28
N ALA A 412 -1.04 11.35 -1.56
CA ALA A 412 -0.47 10.30 -0.72
C ALA A 412 1.07 10.34 -0.74
N ILE A 413 1.67 10.36 -1.94
CA ILE A 413 3.13 10.28 -2.09
C ILE A 413 3.85 11.53 -1.59
N SER A 414 3.24 12.71 -1.73
CA SER A 414 3.84 13.95 -1.21
C SER A 414 3.84 14.01 0.32
N LYS A 415 3.01 13.19 0.97
CA LYS A 415 2.88 13.10 2.43
C LYS A 415 3.56 11.88 3.05
N GLY A 416 4.34 11.15 2.24
CA GLY A 416 5.15 10.02 2.67
C GLY A 416 4.45 8.67 2.66
N GLY A 417 3.28 8.57 2.02
CA GLY A 417 2.53 7.32 1.92
C GLY A 417 2.50 6.72 0.52
N ASN A 418 1.98 5.49 0.46
CA ASN A 418 1.53 4.84 -0.77
C ASN A 418 0.01 4.95 -0.92
N LEU A 419 -0.51 4.77 -2.14
CA LEU A 419 -1.92 4.58 -2.43
C LEU A 419 -2.19 3.12 -2.83
N LEU A 420 -3.11 2.46 -2.12
CA LEU A 420 -3.69 1.18 -2.51
C LEU A 420 -5.14 1.36 -2.94
N LEU A 421 -5.38 1.41 -4.25
CA LEU A 421 -6.68 1.72 -4.82
C LEU A 421 -7.47 0.44 -5.11
N ASN A 422 -8.67 0.33 -4.54
CA ASN A 422 -9.51 -0.85 -4.64
C ASN A 422 -10.44 -0.85 -5.86
N ILE A 423 -10.53 -2.02 -6.48
CA ILE A 423 -11.59 -2.42 -7.40
C ILE A 423 -12.45 -3.56 -6.81
N GLY A 424 -13.74 -3.59 -7.17
CA GLY A 424 -14.68 -4.65 -6.79
C GLY A 424 -15.20 -5.42 -8.00
N PRO A 425 -14.62 -6.58 -8.35
CA PRO A 425 -15.08 -7.40 -9.48
C PRO A 425 -16.43 -8.07 -9.24
N LYS A 426 -17.16 -8.32 -10.34
CA LYS A 426 -18.41 -9.09 -10.39
C LYS A 426 -18.20 -10.56 -10.02
N PRO A 427 -19.24 -11.32 -9.61
CA PRO A 427 -19.08 -12.70 -9.17
C PRO A 427 -18.61 -13.66 -10.27
N ASP A 428 -18.76 -13.27 -11.53
CA ASP A 428 -18.23 -14.02 -12.68
C ASP A 428 -16.75 -13.72 -12.97
N GLY A 429 -16.14 -12.75 -12.28
CA GLY A 429 -14.74 -12.34 -12.47
C GLY A 429 -14.54 -11.14 -13.40
N THR A 430 -15.60 -10.58 -13.99
CA THR A 430 -15.48 -9.37 -14.82
C THR A 430 -15.35 -8.10 -13.97
N ILE A 431 -14.57 -7.13 -14.44
CA ILE A 431 -14.43 -5.81 -13.82
C ILE A 431 -15.31 -4.83 -14.57
N LYS A 432 -16.09 -4.00 -13.86
CA LYS A 432 -16.99 -3.02 -14.48
C LYS A 432 -16.22 -2.05 -15.37
N GLU A 433 -16.75 -1.77 -16.56
CA GLU A 433 -16.04 -1.01 -17.61
C GLU A 433 -15.58 0.38 -17.15
N ILE A 434 -16.40 1.10 -16.37
CA ILE A 434 -16.03 2.43 -15.87
C ILE A 434 -14.78 2.41 -14.97
N MET A 435 -14.59 1.35 -14.17
CA MET A 435 -13.36 1.18 -13.38
C MET A 435 -12.16 0.98 -14.30
N GLN A 436 -12.30 0.12 -15.32
CA GLN A 436 -11.22 -0.14 -16.26
C GLN A 436 -10.85 1.12 -17.07
N THR A 437 -11.84 1.83 -17.60
CA THR A 437 -11.65 3.06 -18.39
C THR A 437 -10.91 4.12 -17.58
N ASN A 438 -11.34 4.39 -16.34
CA ASN A 438 -10.72 5.41 -15.50
C ASN A 438 -9.32 5.00 -15.04
N LEU A 439 -9.09 3.73 -14.72
CA LEU A 439 -7.76 3.21 -14.37
C LEU A 439 -6.78 3.31 -15.52
N ARG A 440 -7.17 2.91 -16.75
CA ARG A 440 -6.29 3.01 -17.93
C ARG A 440 -5.96 4.47 -18.26
N ALA A 441 -6.94 5.36 -18.16
CA ALA A 441 -6.74 6.78 -18.40
C ALA A 441 -5.82 7.44 -17.35
N ALA A 442 -6.00 7.13 -16.06
CA ALA A 442 -5.08 7.55 -15.01
C ALA A 442 -3.68 6.93 -15.20
N GLY A 443 -3.63 5.66 -15.57
CA GLY A 443 -2.38 4.92 -15.79
C GLY A 443 -1.53 5.47 -16.93
N ALA A 444 -2.15 5.92 -18.03
CA ALA A 444 -1.42 6.63 -19.09
C ALA A 444 -0.73 7.90 -18.57
N TRP A 445 -1.39 8.65 -17.68
CA TRP A 445 -0.79 9.80 -17.02
C TRP A 445 0.32 9.37 -16.06
N ILE A 446 0.06 8.40 -15.17
CA ILE A 446 1.05 7.90 -14.19
C ILE A 446 2.33 7.41 -14.88
N LYS A 447 2.20 6.65 -15.97
CA LYS A 447 3.36 6.13 -16.72
C LYS A 447 4.19 7.26 -17.35
N SER A 448 3.54 8.26 -17.95
CA SER A 448 4.24 9.42 -18.53
C SER A 448 4.90 10.32 -17.48
N HIS A 449 4.52 10.20 -16.21
CA HIS A 449 5.05 10.97 -15.07
C HIS A 449 5.90 10.14 -14.10
N SER A 450 6.26 8.91 -14.48
CA SER A 450 6.88 7.92 -13.60
C SER A 450 8.09 8.41 -12.83
N GLU A 451 8.96 9.24 -13.43
CA GLU A 451 10.16 9.79 -12.77
C GLU A 451 9.87 10.69 -11.56
N SER A 452 8.64 11.22 -11.47
CA SER A 452 8.18 12.11 -10.40
C SER A 452 7.29 11.40 -9.36
N ILE A 453 7.04 10.10 -9.56
CA ILE A 453 6.17 9.28 -8.70
C ILE A 453 7.02 8.18 -8.05
N PHE A 454 7.51 7.24 -8.86
CA PHE A 454 8.16 6.03 -8.38
C PHE A 454 9.60 6.32 -7.92
N GLY A 455 10.01 5.70 -6.80
CA GLY A 455 11.33 5.93 -6.20
C GLY A 455 11.56 7.35 -5.66
N THR A 456 10.51 8.16 -5.56
CA THR A 456 10.60 9.51 -4.99
C THR A 456 10.39 9.52 -3.48
N LYS A 457 10.83 10.59 -2.83
CA LYS A 457 10.63 10.90 -1.41
C LYS A 457 9.70 12.10 -1.27
N TYR A 458 9.10 12.25 -0.09
CA TYR A 458 8.31 13.45 0.24
C TYR A 458 9.24 14.65 0.52
N TRP A 459 8.74 15.87 0.31
CA TRP A 459 9.44 17.10 0.72
C TRP A 459 9.09 17.48 2.18
N PRO A 460 10.04 17.40 3.14
CA PRO A 460 9.74 17.57 4.57
C PRO A 460 9.25 18.97 4.95
N LEU A 461 9.77 20.03 4.35
CA LEU A 461 9.38 21.40 4.70
C LEU A 461 8.00 21.77 4.14
N GLY A 462 7.59 21.15 3.04
CA GLY A 462 6.27 21.34 2.45
C GLY A 462 5.16 20.55 3.14
N LYS A 463 5.49 19.52 3.94
CA LYS A 463 4.53 18.64 4.64
C LYS A 463 3.36 18.17 3.74
N GLY A 464 3.66 17.80 2.50
CA GLY A 464 2.67 17.44 1.49
C GLY A 464 2.35 18.53 0.46
N GLY A 465 2.68 19.79 0.74
CA GLY A 465 2.42 20.95 -0.11
C GLY A 465 1.15 21.71 0.28
N SER A 466 1.02 22.97 -0.15
CA SER A 466 -0.14 23.81 0.15
C SER A 466 -1.02 24.08 -1.07
N GLY A 467 -2.32 24.24 -0.81
CA GLY A 467 -3.32 24.52 -1.84
C GLY A 467 -3.27 23.51 -3.00
N ASN A 468 -2.95 24.03 -4.18
CA ASN A 468 -2.94 23.32 -5.45
C ASN A 468 -1.63 22.54 -5.73
N PHE A 469 -0.63 22.63 -4.85
CA PHE A 469 0.69 22.05 -5.08
C PHE A 469 0.94 20.81 -4.24
N ARG A 470 1.60 19.82 -4.85
CA ARG A 470 2.19 18.65 -4.18
C ARG A 470 3.65 18.55 -4.60
N TYR A 471 4.49 17.99 -3.74
CA TYR A 471 5.93 17.91 -3.98
C TYR A 471 6.46 16.50 -3.73
N THR A 472 7.34 16.06 -4.62
CA THR A 472 8.16 14.87 -4.46
C THR A 472 9.59 15.21 -4.84
N GLU A 473 10.55 14.40 -4.41
CA GLU A 473 11.95 14.61 -4.75
C GLU A 473 12.71 13.29 -4.93
N THR A 474 13.83 13.40 -5.63
CA THR A 474 14.87 12.38 -5.68
C THR A 474 16.18 13.02 -5.27
N ASP A 475 17.24 12.23 -5.16
CA ASP A 475 18.59 12.75 -4.90
C ASP A 475 19.13 13.62 -6.08
N GLN A 476 18.41 13.78 -7.19
CA GLN A 476 18.85 14.50 -8.39
C GLN A 476 17.88 15.60 -8.84
N ALA A 477 16.65 15.61 -8.32
CA ALA A 477 15.61 16.52 -8.81
C ALA A 477 14.50 16.73 -7.79
N PHE A 478 13.89 17.91 -7.88
CA PHE A 478 12.67 18.28 -7.16
C PHE A 478 11.51 18.39 -8.14
N TYR A 479 10.35 17.86 -7.77
CA TYR A 479 9.14 17.88 -8.59
C TYR A 479 8.04 18.70 -7.93
N ILE A 480 7.40 19.54 -8.73
CA ILE A 480 6.24 20.36 -8.37
C ILE A 480 5.06 19.88 -9.17
N HIS A 481 4.04 19.33 -8.51
CA HIS A 481 2.80 18.91 -9.13
C HIS A 481 1.71 19.96 -8.89
N CYS A 482 1.15 20.48 -9.97
CA CYS A 482 0.05 21.44 -10.01
C CYS A 482 -1.25 20.68 -10.30
N LEU A 483 -2.15 20.56 -9.32
CA LEU A 483 -3.34 19.69 -9.41
C LEU A 483 -4.45 20.25 -10.33
N THR A 484 -4.39 21.54 -10.66
CA THR A 484 -5.32 22.21 -11.56
C THR A 484 -4.58 22.87 -12.71
N LYS A 485 -5.31 23.05 -13.81
CA LYS A 485 -4.75 23.57 -15.07
C LYS A 485 -4.11 24.94 -14.82
N PRO A 486 -2.77 25.07 -14.94
CA PRO A 486 -2.11 26.35 -14.78
C PRO A 486 -2.47 27.26 -15.97
N SER A 487 -2.45 28.57 -15.75
CA SER A 487 -2.64 29.56 -16.82
C SER A 487 -1.79 30.79 -16.53
N GLY A 488 -1.04 31.24 -17.53
CA GLY A 488 -0.13 32.38 -17.40
C GLY A 488 0.96 32.09 -16.37
N SER A 489 1.06 32.91 -15.33
CA SER A 489 2.07 32.74 -14.29
C SER A 489 1.49 32.05 -13.06
N ILE A 490 2.12 30.98 -12.59
CA ILE A 490 1.79 30.34 -11.31
C ILE A 490 2.80 30.75 -10.25
N THR A 491 2.32 31.11 -9.05
CA THR A 491 3.17 31.50 -7.92
C THR A 491 3.21 30.37 -6.89
N ILE A 492 4.41 29.93 -6.57
CA ILE A 492 4.69 28.92 -5.54
C ILE A 492 5.16 29.66 -4.29
N THR A 493 4.38 29.55 -3.23
CA THR A 493 4.65 30.19 -1.93
C THR A 493 5.30 29.25 -0.92
N ASP A 494 5.30 27.94 -1.19
CA ASP A 494 5.94 26.96 -0.31
C ASP A 494 7.46 27.06 -0.42
N PRO A 495 8.20 26.76 0.67
CA PRO A 495 9.66 26.76 0.65
C PRO A 495 10.15 25.57 -0.18
N ILE A 496 10.54 25.81 -1.43
CA ILE A 496 11.08 24.77 -2.34
C ILE A 496 12.59 24.98 -2.61
N PRO A 497 13.35 23.93 -2.94
CA PRO A 497 14.81 23.99 -3.06
C PRO A 497 15.30 24.54 -4.42
N TRP A 498 14.68 25.63 -4.90
CA TRP A 498 15.03 26.30 -6.15
C TRP A 498 16.07 27.40 -5.93
N MET A 499 16.98 27.56 -6.89
CA MET A 499 18.00 28.60 -6.95
C MET A 499 17.91 29.37 -8.28
N GLN A 500 18.27 30.66 -8.24
CA GLN A 500 18.33 31.48 -9.46
C GLN A 500 19.29 30.86 -10.48
N GLY A 501 18.79 30.54 -11.66
CA GLY A 501 19.54 29.89 -12.73
C GLY A 501 19.25 28.39 -12.88
N ASP A 502 18.54 27.77 -11.94
CA ASP A 502 18.08 26.39 -12.09
C ASP A 502 17.20 26.24 -13.33
N LYS A 503 17.39 25.13 -14.04
CA LYS A 503 16.55 24.75 -15.17
C LYS A 503 15.26 24.11 -14.65
N VAL A 504 14.12 24.70 -15.03
CA VAL A 504 12.80 24.12 -14.81
C VAL A 504 12.27 23.52 -16.11
N THR A 505 11.90 22.23 -16.07
CA THR A 505 11.34 21.52 -17.23
C THR A 505 10.01 20.88 -16.94
N VAL A 506 9.16 20.72 -17.95
CA VAL A 506 7.92 19.94 -17.87
C VAL A 506 8.23 18.45 -17.79
N VAL A 507 7.48 17.72 -16.95
CA VAL A 507 7.47 16.25 -16.90
C VAL A 507 6.14 15.77 -17.43
N GLY A 508 6.16 14.79 -18.34
CA GLY A 508 4.96 14.19 -18.92
C GLY A 508 4.32 15.01 -20.04
N GLY A 509 3.18 14.51 -20.52
CA GLY A 509 2.41 15.13 -21.60
C GLY A 509 3.15 15.25 -22.93
N SER A 510 2.57 16.00 -23.86
CA SER A 510 3.14 16.24 -25.21
C SER A 510 4.31 17.23 -25.23
N LYS A 511 4.58 17.90 -24.11
CA LYS A 511 5.65 18.90 -23.95
C LYS A 511 6.72 18.46 -22.94
N ASN A 512 6.83 17.17 -22.65
CA ASN A 512 7.86 16.62 -21.76
C ASN A 512 9.26 17.15 -22.13
N GLY A 513 10.00 17.65 -21.13
CA GLY A 513 11.34 18.25 -21.30
C GLY A 513 11.36 19.71 -21.78
N ALA A 514 10.21 20.31 -22.13
CA ALA A 514 10.13 21.72 -22.46
C ALA A 514 10.55 22.58 -21.27
N THR A 515 11.32 23.65 -21.53
CA THR A 515 11.80 24.55 -20.47
C THR A 515 10.74 25.58 -20.12
N VAL A 516 10.59 25.85 -18.82
CA VAL A 516 9.66 26.82 -18.24
C VAL A 516 10.48 27.92 -17.59
N SER A 517 10.16 29.18 -17.90
CA SER A 517 10.83 30.31 -17.27
C SER A 517 10.45 30.39 -15.80
N ALA A 518 11.46 30.50 -14.93
CA ALA A 518 11.30 30.64 -13.49
C ALA A 518 12.02 31.90 -13.00
N ARG A 519 11.40 32.64 -12.09
CA ARG A 519 11.98 33.84 -11.49
C ARG A 519 11.58 33.99 -10.03
N ALA A 520 12.46 34.58 -9.24
CA ALA A 520 12.16 34.97 -7.88
C ALA A 520 11.13 36.12 -7.85
N SER A 521 10.26 36.12 -6.86
CA SER A 521 9.35 37.21 -6.52
C SER A 521 9.26 37.34 -5.01
N GLY A 522 10.20 38.08 -4.40
CA GLY A 522 10.40 38.06 -2.95
C GLY A 522 10.88 36.67 -2.49
N ASN A 523 10.17 36.07 -1.54
CA ASN A 523 10.44 34.71 -1.06
C ASN A 523 9.74 33.61 -1.89
N ASN A 524 8.99 34.00 -2.92
CA ASN A 524 8.21 33.08 -3.75
C ASN A 524 8.91 32.83 -5.09
N ILE A 525 8.49 31.77 -5.78
CA ILE A 525 8.91 31.47 -7.14
C ILE A 525 7.72 31.62 -8.06
N VAL A 526 7.95 32.23 -9.22
CA VAL A 526 6.94 32.34 -10.26
C VAL A 526 7.41 31.56 -11.48
N LEU A 527 6.57 30.62 -11.92
CA LEU A 527 6.75 29.91 -13.18
C LEU A 527 5.83 30.52 -14.23
N ASP A 528 6.39 30.92 -15.36
CA ASP A 528 5.60 31.39 -16.50
C ASP A 528 5.25 30.17 -17.36
N VAL A 529 3.97 29.79 -17.36
CA VAL A 529 3.43 28.60 -18.02
C VAL A 529 2.59 29.03 -19.23
N PRO A 530 3.17 29.02 -20.44
CA PRO A 530 2.44 29.31 -21.67
C PRO A 530 1.26 28.37 -21.88
N GLN A 531 0.24 28.85 -22.59
CA GLN A 531 -0.96 28.07 -22.89
C GLN A 531 -0.65 26.72 -23.55
N GLU A 532 0.39 26.65 -24.39
CA GLU A 532 0.82 25.40 -25.02
C GLU A 532 1.36 24.35 -24.06
N ILE A 533 1.88 24.75 -22.88
CA ILE A 533 2.27 23.83 -21.81
C ILE A 533 1.04 23.46 -20.98
N SER A 534 0.16 24.42 -20.70
CA SER A 534 -1.10 24.16 -20.01
C SER A 534 -2.00 23.17 -20.76
N ASP A 535 -2.00 23.20 -22.09
CA ASP A 535 -2.80 22.32 -22.94
C ASP A 535 -2.11 20.98 -23.25
N ALA A 536 -0.84 20.83 -22.89
CA ALA A 536 -0.04 19.66 -23.24
C ALA A 536 -0.29 18.44 -22.35
N ASP A 537 -1.03 18.62 -21.26
CA ASP A 537 -1.29 17.59 -20.25
C ASP A 537 -2.70 17.68 -19.67
N GLN A 538 -3.04 16.70 -18.85
CA GLN A 538 -4.34 16.51 -18.21
C GLN A 538 -4.16 16.04 -16.76
N TYR A 539 -5.21 16.19 -15.95
CA TYR A 539 -5.30 15.79 -14.54
C TYR A 539 -4.38 16.56 -13.57
N ALA A 540 -3.06 16.61 -13.82
CA ALA A 540 -2.09 17.42 -13.10
C ALA A 540 -0.88 17.75 -13.99
N TRP A 541 -0.22 18.88 -13.71
CA TRP A 541 0.95 19.35 -14.47
C TRP A 541 2.18 19.29 -13.58
N THR A 542 3.25 18.66 -14.07
CA THR A 542 4.46 18.44 -13.26
C THR A 542 5.64 19.21 -13.81
N PHE A 543 6.35 19.91 -12.93
CA PHE A 543 7.57 20.65 -13.24
C PHE A 543 8.74 20.10 -12.44
N LYS A 544 9.88 19.92 -13.11
CA LYS A 544 11.12 19.38 -12.56
C LYS A 544 12.16 20.48 -12.43
N ILE A 545 12.72 20.63 -11.24
CA ILE A 545 13.95 21.37 -10.98
C ILE A 545 15.07 20.33 -10.91
N THR A 546 16.04 20.41 -11.81
CA THR A 546 17.23 19.53 -11.76
C THR A 546 18.26 20.15 -10.83
N TYR A 547 18.87 19.32 -9.97
CA TYR A 547 19.87 19.78 -9.01
C TYR A 547 21.24 20.04 -9.62
#